data_AF-A0A6N6WRV0-F1
#
_entry.id   AF-A0A6N6WRV0-F1
#
_cell.length_a   1.000
_cell.length_b   1.000
_cell.length_c   1.000
_cell.angle_alpha   90.00
_cell.angle_beta   90.00
_cell.angle_gamma   90.00
#
_symmetry.space_group_name_H-M   'P 1'
#
loop_
_entity.id
_entity.type
_entity.pdbx_description
1 polymer ?
#
loop_
_entity_poly.entity_id
_entity_poly.type
_entity_poly.pdbx_seq_one_letter_code
_entity_poly.pdbx_strand_id
1 'polypeptide(L)'
;VESFEPNSKYTIHEVVLGPGYGTPDYTGQTIGYVVTLPAQMPNCWSSELPTIDLYIDQLRTVTGVSNALGFIIAALLNAYSDLPHDLKIGLRSLSSSAAIYSGLGFERVPQDRDIRSDRMHLTPANHPDLWTQENGEWIYLRN
;
A
#
# COMPACT_ATOMS: atom_id res chain seq x y z
N VAL A 1 -21.61 -22.69 16.63
CA VAL A 1 -21.21 -21.94 15.42
C VAL A 1 -21.52 -20.50 15.71
N GLU A 2 -20.52 -19.72 16.09
CA GLU A 2 -20.71 -18.28 16.28
C GLU A 2 -21.06 -17.65 14.93
N SER A 3 -22.10 -16.83 14.94
CA SER A 3 -22.59 -16.12 13.77
C SER A 3 -21.52 -15.15 13.28
N PHE A 4 -21.23 -15.22 11.98
CA PHE A 4 -20.40 -14.24 11.28
C PHE A 4 -21.19 -12.92 11.20
N GLU A 5 -21.13 -12.10 12.24
CA GLU A 5 -21.49 -10.69 12.09
C GLU A 5 -20.41 -10.02 11.24
N PRO A 6 -20.75 -9.33 10.14
CA PRO A 6 -19.78 -8.59 9.35
C PRO A 6 -19.37 -7.35 10.14
N ASN A 7 -18.50 -7.54 11.13
CA ASN A 7 -17.79 -6.45 11.76
C ASN A 7 -16.82 -5.88 10.72
N SER A 8 -17.28 -4.87 9.98
CA SER A 8 -16.57 -4.06 8.98
C SER A 8 -15.32 -3.38 9.55
N LYS A 9 -14.31 -4.16 9.96
CA LYS A 9 -13.09 -3.62 10.55
C LYS A 9 -11.93 -3.56 9.57
N TYR A 10 -11.99 -4.33 8.48
CA TYR A 10 -10.94 -4.36 7.46
C TYR A 10 -11.50 -4.69 6.08
N THR A 11 -10.84 -4.19 5.03
CA THR A 11 -11.10 -4.54 3.63
C THR A 11 -9.91 -5.30 3.07
N ILE A 12 -10.15 -6.47 2.48
CA ILE A 12 -9.14 -7.26 1.76
C ILE A 12 -9.29 -6.99 0.27
N HIS A 13 -8.20 -6.61 -0.38
CA HIS A 13 -8.10 -6.51 -1.83
C HIS A 13 -7.21 -7.63 -2.35
N GLU A 14 -7.73 -8.44 -3.26
CA GLU A 14 -6.95 -9.35 -4.09
C GLU A 14 -6.44 -8.56 -5.30
N VAL A 15 -5.13 -8.60 -5.56
CA VAL A 15 -4.53 -7.91 -6.70
C VAL A 15 -4.14 -8.93 -7.75
N VAL A 16 -4.80 -8.84 -8.89
CA VAL A 16 -4.56 -9.67 -10.07
C VAL A 16 -3.80 -8.85 -11.10
N LEU A 17 -2.76 -9.45 -11.68
CA LEU A 17 -1.99 -8.79 -12.72
C LEU A 17 -2.74 -8.83 -14.06
N GLY A 18 -3.10 -7.65 -14.56
CA GLY A 18 -3.78 -7.52 -15.85
C GLY A 18 -2.88 -7.86 -17.06
N PRO A 19 -3.49 -8.07 -18.24
CA PRO A 19 -2.74 -8.24 -19.49
C PRO A 19 -1.93 -6.98 -19.82
N GLY A 20 -0.72 -7.17 -20.35
CA GLY A 20 0.16 -6.07 -20.80
C GLY A 20 1.34 -5.77 -19.88
N TYR A 21 1.42 -6.38 -18.69
CA TYR A 21 2.63 -6.34 -17.87
C TYR A 21 3.67 -7.35 -18.37
N GLY A 22 4.95 -6.96 -18.34
CA GLY A 22 6.11 -7.72 -18.87
C GLY A 22 6.43 -9.05 -18.15
N THR A 23 5.45 -9.66 -17.49
CA THR A 23 5.51 -10.97 -16.83
C THR A 23 4.39 -11.86 -17.38
N PRO A 24 4.54 -12.40 -18.59
CA PRO A 24 3.48 -13.14 -19.29
C PRO A 24 2.92 -14.29 -18.46
N ASP A 25 3.79 -15.00 -17.73
CA ASP A 25 3.42 -16.15 -16.89
C ASP A 25 2.45 -15.78 -15.76
N TYR A 26 2.40 -14.51 -15.34
CA TYR A 26 1.53 -14.04 -14.26
C TYR A 26 0.29 -13.28 -14.75
N THR A 27 0.08 -13.19 -16.06
CA THR A 27 -1.11 -12.52 -16.61
C THR A 27 -2.38 -13.23 -16.15
N GLY A 28 -3.31 -12.49 -15.56
CA GLY A 28 -4.55 -13.03 -15.00
C GLY A 28 -4.37 -13.79 -13.69
N GLN A 29 -3.16 -13.78 -13.09
CA GLN A 29 -2.88 -14.42 -11.80
C GLN A 29 -2.82 -13.41 -10.67
N THR A 30 -3.17 -13.87 -9.47
CA THR A 30 -3.03 -13.10 -8.23
C THR A 30 -1.56 -12.90 -7.91
N ILE A 31 -1.15 -11.65 -7.77
CA ILE A 31 0.22 -11.26 -7.42
C ILE A 31 0.38 -10.85 -5.96
N GLY A 32 -0.74 -10.66 -5.26
CA GLY A 32 -0.73 -10.41 -3.84
C GLY A 32 -2.08 -10.03 -3.27
N TYR A 33 -2.05 -9.75 -1.97
CA TYR A 33 -3.21 -9.32 -1.19
C TYR A 33 -2.81 -8.14 -0.32
N VAL A 34 -3.71 -7.18 -0.20
CA VAL A 34 -3.54 -6.04 0.70
C VAL A 34 -4.76 -5.89 1.60
N VAL A 35 -4.51 -5.80 2.90
CA VAL A 35 -5.52 -5.58 3.93
C VAL A 35 -5.45 -4.13 4.37
N THR A 36 -6.59 -3.45 4.31
CA THR A 36 -6.72 -2.06 4.72
C THR A 36 -7.66 -1.90 5.90
N LEU A 37 -7.35 -0.94 6.77
CA LEU A 37 -8.19 -0.53 7.88
C LEU A 37 -8.59 0.94 7.69
N PRO A 38 -9.78 1.34 8.15
CA PRO A 38 -10.09 2.76 8.31
C PRO A 38 -9.01 3.45 9.14
N ALA A 39 -8.54 4.63 8.73
CA ALA A 39 -7.43 5.35 9.40
C ALA A 39 -7.64 5.63 10.90
N GLN A 40 -8.89 5.57 11.35
CA GLN A 40 -9.32 5.78 12.74
C GLN A 40 -9.12 4.56 13.64
N MET A 41 -8.90 3.36 13.07
CA MET A 41 -8.81 2.10 13.82
C MET A 41 -7.41 1.75 14.33
N PRO A 42 -6.30 2.03 13.63
CA PRO A 42 -4.98 1.69 14.13
C PRO A 42 -4.60 2.58 15.32
N ASN A 43 -4.53 2.00 16.52
CA ASN A 43 -4.06 2.70 17.73
C ASN A 43 -2.69 3.37 17.51
N CYS A 44 -1.85 2.76 16.67
CA CYS A 44 -0.51 3.25 16.37
C CYS A 44 -0.48 4.48 15.44
N TRP A 45 -1.62 4.88 14.88
CA TRP A 45 -1.75 6.05 14.01
C TRP A 45 -2.60 7.17 14.63
N SER A 46 -3.21 6.92 15.79
CA SER A 46 -4.33 7.70 16.31
C SER A 46 -4.05 9.14 16.76
N SER A 47 -2.81 9.66 16.74
CA SER A 47 -2.58 11.03 17.26
C SER A 47 -1.29 11.78 16.89
N GLU A 48 -0.39 11.31 16.01
CA GLU A 48 0.80 12.11 15.64
C GLU A 48 1.08 12.08 14.15
N LEU A 49 1.41 13.26 13.63
CA LEU A 49 1.64 13.53 12.22
C LEU A 49 2.52 12.47 11.55
N PRO A 50 2.22 12.11 10.29
CA PRO A 50 1.17 12.70 9.46
C PRO A 50 -0.18 11.98 9.56
N THR A 51 -1.26 12.75 9.43
CA THR A 51 -2.60 12.21 9.15
C THR A 51 -2.55 11.40 7.86
N ILE A 52 -3.05 10.16 7.88
CA ILE A 52 -3.21 9.31 6.70
C ILE A 52 -4.69 9.17 6.39
N ASP A 53 -5.00 8.95 5.14
CA ASP A 53 -6.36 8.68 4.67
C ASP A 53 -6.67 7.17 4.69
N LEU A 54 -5.63 6.34 4.49
CA LEU A 54 -5.76 4.89 4.41
C LEU A 54 -4.59 4.20 5.11
N TYR A 55 -4.91 3.21 5.95
CA TYR A 55 -3.90 2.38 6.60
C TYR A 55 -3.83 0.99 5.96
N ILE A 56 -2.63 0.57 5.60
CA ILE A 56 -2.33 -0.80 5.18
C ILE A 56 -1.90 -1.59 6.43
N ASP A 57 -2.71 -2.56 6.82
CA ASP A 57 -2.41 -3.45 7.94
C ASP A 57 -1.51 -4.60 7.53
N GLN A 58 -1.80 -5.21 6.39
CA GLN A 58 -1.04 -6.33 5.88
C GLN A 58 -0.87 -6.22 4.39
N LEU A 59 0.32 -6.62 3.94
CA LEU A 59 0.62 -6.76 2.53
C LEU A 59 1.38 -8.07 2.33
N ARG A 60 0.91 -8.86 1.39
CA ARG A 60 1.53 -10.12 0.95
C ARG A 60 1.70 -10.09 -0.56
N THR A 61 2.89 -10.45 -1.03
CA THR A 61 3.17 -10.63 -2.46
C THR A 61 3.47 -12.10 -2.72
N VAL A 62 3.11 -12.59 -3.91
CA VAL A 62 3.61 -13.88 -4.39
C VAL A 62 5.09 -13.75 -4.77
N THR A 63 5.84 -14.85 -4.63
CA THR A 63 7.25 -14.88 -5.05
C THR A 63 7.36 -14.96 -6.57
N GLY A 64 8.39 -14.35 -7.16
CA GLY A 64 8.69 -14.49 -8.58
C GLY A 64 8.12 -13.40 -9.49
N VAL A 65 7.37 -12.44 -8.93
CA VAL A 65 6.95 -11.23 -9.65
C VAL A 65 7.80 -10.05 -9.19
N SER A 66 8.73 -9.62 -10.04
CA SER A 66 9.51 -8.40 -9.80
C SER A 66 8.58 -7.22 -9.60
N ASN A 67 8.92 -6.34 -8.65
CA ASN A 67 8.17 -5.12 -8.36
C ASN A 67 6.69 -5.30 -7.97
N ALA A 68 6.25 -6.52 -7.63
CA ALA A 68 4.86 -6.81 -7.23
C ALA A 68 4.31 -5.85 -6.17
N LEU A 69 5.16 -5.44 -5.24
CA LEU A 69 4.79 -4.49 -4.19
C LEU A 69 4.32 -3.15 -4.75
N GLY A 70 5.01 -2.61 -5.76
CA GLY A 70 4.61 -1.36 -6.42
C GLY A 70 3.28 -1.50 -7.16
N PHE A 71 3.07 -2.62 -7.86
CA PHE A 71 1.79 -2.89 -8.54
C PHE A 71 0.62 -3.05 -7.57
N ILE A 72 0.84 -3.68 -6.42
CA ILE A 72 -0.18 -3.81 -5.37
C ILE A 72 -0.55 -2.44 -4.80
N ILE A 73 0.43 -1.58 -4.58
CA ILE A 73 0.16 -0.21 -4.11
C ILE A 73 -0.56 0.60 -5.19
N ALA A 74 -0.17 0.51 -6.47
CA ALA A 74 -0.89 1.15 -7.58
C ALA A 74 -2.35 0.70 -7.66
N ALA A 75 -2.60 -0.61 -7.61
CA ALA A 75 -3.94 -1.17 -7.59
C ALA A 75 -4.76 -0.67 -6.40
N LEU A 76 -4.13 -0.57 -5.22
CA LEU A 76 -4.77 -0.01 -4.03
C LEU A 76 -5.17 1.45 -4.24
N LEU A 77 -4.26 2.30 -4.73
CA LEU A 77 -4.55 3.71 -5.00
C LEU A 77 -5.71 3.86 -5.99
N ASN A 78 -5.76 3.03 -7.03
CA ASN A 78 -6.83 3.04 -8.03
C ASN A 78 -8.17 2.52 -7.50
N ALA A 79 -8.16 1.61 -6.53
CA ALA A 79 -9.36 1.14 -5.85
C ALA A 79 -9.99 2.23 -4.94
N TYR A 80 -9.22 3.26 -4.59
CA TYR A 80 -9.66 4.40 -3.79
C TYR A 80 -9.57 5.72 -4.58
N SER A 81 -9.99 5.71 -5.85
CA SER A 81 -9.95 6.86 -6.76
C SER A 81 -10.83 8.04 -6.35
N ASP A 82 -11.82 7.81 -5.46
CA ASP A 82 -12.65 8.86 -4.88
C ASP A 82 -11.92 9.68 -3.79
N LEU A 83 -10.73 9.25 -3.37
CA LEU A 83 -9.93 9.96 -2.37
C LEU A 83 -9.11 11.12 -3.00
N PRO A 84 -8.65 12.09 -2.19
CA PRO A 84 -7.91 13.26 -2.68
C PRO A 84 -6.68 12.89 -3.51
N HIS A 85 -6.30 13.75 -4.46
CA HIS A 85 -5.11 13.55 -5.29
C HIS A 85 -3.80 13.50 -4.47
N ASP A 86 -3.78 14.18 -3.32
CA ASP A 86 -2.71 14.15 -2.32
C ASP A 86 -2.86 13.02 -1.30
N LEU A 87 -3.58 11.94 -1.68
CA LEU A 87 -3.81 10.76 -0.86
C LEU A 87 -2.54 10.31 -0.14
N LYS A 88 -2.66 10.18 1.18
CA LYS A 88 -1.59 9.74 2.05
C LYS A 88 -1.91 8.38 2.64
N ILE A 89 -1.15 7.37 2.23
CA ILE A 89 -1.29 6.01 2.75
C ILE A 89 -0.23 5.74 3.81
N GLY A 90 -0.62 5.05 4.88
CA GLY A 90 0.27 4.69 5.99
C GLY A 90 0.40 3.19 6.17
N LEU A 91 1.55 2.75 6.69
CA LEU A 91 1.78 1.38 7.12
C LEU A 91 2.77 1.31 8.28
N ARG A 92 2.81 0.16 8.94
CA ARG A 92 3.89 -0.20 9.87
C ARG A 92 4.76 -1.29 9.23
N SER A 93 6.04 -1.02 9.09
CA SER A 93 7.02 -1.96 8.56
C SER A 93 7.94 -2.47 9.66
N LEU A 94 8.47 -3.68 9.52
CA LEU A 94 9.66 -4.05 10.31
C LEU A 94 10.82 -3.16 9.88
N SER A 95 11.63 -2.67 10.81
CA SER A 95 12.72 -1.73 10.47
C SER A 95 13.72 -2.35 9.48
N SER A 96 13.89 -3.68 9.49
CA SER A 96 14.69 -4.44 8.52
C SER A 96 14.13 -4.43 7.08
N SER A 97 12.82 -4.24 6.93
CA SER A 97 12.12 -4.21 5.64
C SER A 97 11.79 -2.80 5.18
N ALA A 98 11.99 -1.78 6.01
CA ALA A 98 11.65 -0.39 5.69
C ALA A 98 12.38 0.16 4.44
N ALA A 99 13.59 -0.34 4.13
CA ALA A 99 14.31 0.03 2.90
C ALA A 99 13.56 -0.37 1.62
N ILE A 100 12.79 -1.47 1.65
CA ILE A 100 11.97 -1.92 0.52
C ILE A 100 10.87 -0.89 0.25
N TYR A 101 10.18 -0.45 1.30
CA TYR A 101 9.12 0.55 1.20
C TYR A 101 9.67 1.93 0.84
N SER A 102 10.83 2.33 1.37
CA SER A 102 11.49 3.57 0.92
C SER A 102 11.86 3.53 -0.56
N GLY A 103 12.16 2.36 -1.13
CA GLY A 103 12.34 2.18 -2.57
C GLY A 103 11.08 2.42 -3.41
N LEU A 104 9.91 2.51 -2.76
CA LEU A 104 8.62 2.87 -3.35
C LEU A 104 8.20 4.32 -3.02
N GLY A 105 9.06 5.09 -2.34
CA GLY A 105 8.76 6.45 -1.90
C GLY A 105 8.14 6.55 -0.51
N PHE A 106 8.05 5.46 0.26
CA PHE A 106 7.58 5.59 1.64
C PHE A 106 8.63 6.26 2.52
N GLU A 107 8.20 7.29 3.23
CA GLU A 107 9.00 8.05 4.18
C GLU A 107 8.72 7.58 5.61
N ARG A 108 9.77 7.51 6.45
CA ARG A 108 9.63 7.16 7.86
C ARG A 108 9.09 8.36 8.65
N VAL A 109 8.16 8.09 9.56
CA VAL A 109 7.70 9.10 10.53
C VAL A 109 8.84 9.39 11.52
N PRO A 110 9.36 10.63 11.59
CA PRO A 110 10.58 10.94 12.36
C PRO A 110 10.48 10.65 13.87
N GLN A 111 9.27 10.73 14.43
CA GLN A 111 9.02 10.66 15.87
C GLN A 111 8.77 9.24 16.40
N ASP A 112 8.71 8.21 15.53
CA ASP A 112 8.43 6.81 15.91
C ASP A 112 9.62 5.87 15.69
N ARG A 113 10.78 6.19 16.26
CA ARG A 113 11.91 5.24 16.27
C ARG A 113 11.66 4.15 17.32
N ASP A 114 10.79 3.20 17.00
CA ASP A 114 10.82 1.88 17.63
C ASP A 114 11.99 1.07 17.02
N ILE A 115 12.71 0.31 17.85
CA ILE A 115 13.85 -0.51 17.44
C ILE A 115 13.43 -1.65 16.49
N ARG A 116 12.14 -2.04 16.51
CA ARG A 116 11.64 -3.20 15.75
C ARG A 116 10.82 -2.82 14.53
N SER A 117 10.17 -1.65 14.55
CA SER A 117 9.24 -1.25 13.50
C SER A 117 9.31 0.23 13.20
N ASP A 118 9.12 0.57 11.92
CA ASP A 118 9.02 1.93 11.43
C ASP A 118 7.58 2.21 11.01
N ARG A 119 6.99 3.31 11.49
CA ARG A 119 5.82 3.92 10.82
C ARG A 119 6.29 4.58 9.55
N MET A 120 5.61 4.28 8.44
CA MET A 120 5.94 4.83 7.14
C MET A 120 4.70 5.33 6.40
N HIS A 121 4.86 6.37 5.61
CA HIS A 121 3.78 6.92 4.79
C HIS A 121 4.23 7.21 3.36
N LEU A 122 3.30 7.15 2.42
CA LEU A 122 3.52 7.52 1.02
C LEU A 122 2.46 8.54 0.60
N THR A 123 2.91 9.60 -0.06
CA THR A 123 2.07 10.49 -0.87
C THR A 123 2.60 10.38 -2.30
N PRO A 124 1.98 9.57 -3.19
CA PRO A 124 2.54 9.24 -4.50
C PRO A 124 2.89 10.46 -5.35
N ALA A 125 2.07 11.51 -5.28
CA ALA A 125 2.27 12.78 -5.98
C ALA A 125 3.61 13.47 -5.65
N ASN A 126 4.23 13.18 -4.50
CA ASN A 126 5.53 13.75 -4.12
C ASN A 126 6.73 13.00 -4.75
N HIS A 127 6.49 11.87 -5.42
CA HIS A 127 7.53 11.00 -5.98
C HIS A 127 7.27 10.75 -7.48
N PRO A 128 7.32 11.79 -8.34
CA PRO A 128 7.04 11.67 -9.77
C PRO A 128 8.05 10.81 -10.54
N ASP A 129 9.19 10.51 -9.93
CA ASP A 129 10.20 9.57 -10.42
C ASP A 129 9.82 8.10 -10.21
N LEU A 130 8.86 7.83 -9.32
CA LEU A 130 8.39 6.47 -8.97
C LEU A 130 6.92 6.25 -9.35
N TRP A 131 6.11 7.31 -9.36
CA TRP A 131 4.67 7.26 -9.57
C TRP A 131 4.25 8.30 -10.60
N THR A 132 3.32 7.92 -11.47
CA THR A 132 2.62 8.86 -12.36
C THR A 132 1.13 8.60 -12.32
N GLN A 133 0.34 9.55 -12.79
CA GLN A 133 -1.09 9.37 -13.02
C GLN A 133 -1.38 9.56 -14.52
N GLU A 134 -1.93 8.54 -15.16
CA GLU A 134 -2.34 8.59 -16.56
C GLU A 134 -3.83 8.25 -16.66
N ASN A 135 -4.61 9.11 -17.32
CA ASN A 135 -6.07 8.95 -17.45
C ASN A 135 -6.81 8.76 -16.12
N GLY A 136 -6.27 9.30 -15.02
CA GLY A 136 -6.84 9.16 -13.68
C GLY A 136 -6.35 7.91 -12.92
N GLU A 137 -5.56 7.04 -13.53
CA GLU A 137 -5.00 5.85 -12.88
C GLU A 137 -3.55 6.07 -12.44
N TRP A 138 -3.26 5.71 -11.20
CA TRP A 138 -1.91 5.64 -10.67
C TRP A 138 -1.15 4.47 -11.27
N ILE A 139 0.06 4.76 -11.74
CA ILE A 139 0.99 3.81 -12.34
C ILE A 139 2.32 3.88 -11.58
N TYR A 140 2.84 2.72 -11.21
CA TYR A 140 4.18 2.58 -10.65
C TYR A 140 5.21 2.42 -11.78
N LEU A 141 6.21 3.30 -11.83
CA LEU A 141 7.08 3.50 -13.00
C LEU A 141 8.33 2.61 -13.04
N ARG A 142 8.66 1.90 -11.95
CA ARG A 142 9.98 1.26 -11.85
C ARG A 142 10.03 -0.06 -12.62
N ASN A 143 10.91 -0.11 -13.62
CA ASN A 143 11.38 -1.33 -14.29
C ASN A 143 12.39 -2.09 -13.41
#